data_AF-A0A933US40-F1
#
_entry.id   AF-A0A933US40-F1
#
_cell.length_a   1.000
_cell.length_b   1.000
_cell.length_c   1.000
_cell.angle_alpha   90.00
_cell.angle_beta   90.00
_cell.angle_gamma   90.00
#
_symmetry.space_group_name_H-M   'P 1'
#
loop_
_entity.id
_entity.type
_entity.pdbx_description
1 polymer ?
#
loop_
_entity_poly.entity_id
_entity_poly.type
_entity_poly.pdbx_seq_one_letter_code
_entity_poly.pdbx_strand_id
1 'polypeptide(L)' 'MRVESDGHSRGNPRLFELVENAPKTGKSPTVWAWPELMDYLKVAGQPVQGPWPPHQQPRPDPDADSGPVAVPDPESR' A
#
# COMPACT_ATOMS: atom_id res chain seq x y z
N MET A 1 -0.85 -17.47 10.24
CA MET A 1 -1.36 -16.24 10.89
C MET A 1 -1.40 -15.17 9.82
N ARG A 2 -2.58 -14.72 9.39
CA ARG A 2 -2.70 -13.54 8.53
C ARG A 2 -2.61 -12.35 9.48
N VAL A 3 -1.55 -11.56 9.36
CA VAL A 3 -1.45 -10.27 10.06
C VAL A 3 -2.38 -9.33 9.31
N GLU A 4 -3.58 -9.17 9.82
CA GLU A 4 -4.41 -8.03 9.47
C GLU A 4 -3.84 -6.80 10.21
N SER A 5 -3.88 -5.64 9.57
CA SER A 5 -3.43 -4.39 10.18
C SER A 5 -4.17 -4.15 11.48
N ASP A 6 -3.42 -3.77 12.52
CA ASP A 6 -3.91 -3.45 13.86
C ASP A 6 -4.70 -2.12 13.92
N GLY A 7 -4.93 -1.48 12.77
CA GLY A 7 -5.70 -0.26 12.65
C GLY A 7 -4.99 1.00 13.16
N HIS A 8 -3.70 0.94 13.52
CA HIS A 8 -2.96 2.13 13.95
C HIS A 8 -2.70 3.11 12.81
N SER A 9 -2.70 2.63 11.56
CA SER A 9 -2.65 3.44 10.35
C SER A 9 -4.07 3.65 9.79
N ARG A 10 -4.60 4.89 9.89
CA ARG A 10 -5.85 5.27 9.20
C ARG A 10 -5.62 5.23 7.68
N GLY A 11 -6.18 4.23 7.00
CA GLY A 11 -6.12 4.09 5.54
C GLY A 11 -5.51 2.76 5.11
N ASN A 12 -4.60 2.81 4.14
CA ASN A 12 -3.88 1.64 3.65
C ASN A 12 -2.61 1.42 4.52
N PRO A 13 -2.50 0.32 5.28
CA PRO A 13 -1.32 0.05 6.10
C PRO A 13 -0.07 -0.01 5.22
N ARG A 14 1.07 0.45 5.74
CA ARG A 14 2.32 0.35 4.98
C ARG A 14 2.66 -1.12 4.82
N LEU A 15 3.16 -1.50 3.65
CA LEU A 15 3.59 -2.88 3.39
C LEU A 15 4.62 -3.38 4.42
N PHE A 16 5.43 -2.48 4.97
CA PHE A 16 6.34 -2.76 6.08
C PHE A 16 5.64 -3.21 7.36
N GLU A 17 4.50 -2.62 7.73
CA GLU A 17 3.77 -2.93 8.97
C GLU A 17 3.32 -4.39 9.03
N LEU A 18 3.07 -5.01 7.86
CA LEU A 18 2.72 -6.43 7.75
C LEU A 18 3.85 -7.37 8.18
N VAL A 19 5.10 -6.90 8.08
CA VAL A 19 6.31 -7.71 8.31
C VAL A 19 7.17 -7.19 9.45
N GLU A 20 6.79 -6.09 10.10
CA GLU A 20 7.59 -5.42 11.12
C GLU A 20 7.91 -6.35 12.32
N ASN A 21 6.98 -7.25 12.63
CA ASN A 21 7.08 -8.21 13.74
C ASN A 21 7.51 -9.61 13.26
N ALA A 22 7.95 -9.74 12.00
CA ALA A 22 8.41 -11.01 11.46
C ALA A 22 9.69 -11.49 12.18
N PRO A 23 9.86 -12.81 12.41
CA PRO A 23 11.06 -13.35 13.05
C PRO A 23 12.35 -12.93 12.33
N LYS A 24 13.36 -12.53 13.10
CA LYS A 24 14.67 -12.11 12.56
C LYS A 24 15.56 -13.26 12.14
N THR A 25 15.34 -14.44 12.72
CA THR A 25 16.13 -15.65 12.48
C THR A 25 15.24 -16.83 12.08
N GLY A 26 15.81 -17.83 11.42
CA GLY A 26 15.09 -19.01 10.96
C GLY A 26 15.98 -19.98 10.19
N LYS A 27 15.39 -21.07 9.67
CA LYS A 27 16.09 -22.07 8.84
C LYS A 27 16.48 -21.56 7.44
N SER A 28 15.84 -20.48 7.01
CA SER A 28 16.06 -19.81 5.73
C SER A 28 16.31 -18.32 5.98
N PRO A 29 16.94 -17.60 5.04
CA PRO A 29 17.06 -16.14 5.11
C PRO A 29 15.69 -15.51 5.35
N THR A 30 15.62 -14.66 6.37
CA THR A 30 14.41 -13.92 6.73
C THR A 30 14.34 -12.64 5.89
N VAL A 31 13.18 -11.98 5.87
CA VAL A 31 12.99 -10.72 5.13
C VAL A 31 14.02 -9.65 5.51
N TRP A 32 14.60 -9.75 6.71
CA TRP A 32 15.66 -8.90 7.24
C TRP A 32 17.03 -9.07 6.57
N ALA A 33 17.22 -10.11 5.76
CA ALA A 33 18.42 -10.28 4.94
C ALA A 33 18.46 -9.30 3.73
N TRP A 34 17.37 -8.56 3.47
CA TRP A 34 17.25 -7.59 2.38
C TRP A 34 16.92 -6.18 2.94
N PRO A 35 17.91 -5.45 3.46
CA PRO A 35 17.67 -4.14 4.06
C PRO A 35 17.10 -3.11 3.08
N GLU A 36 17.54 -3.12 1.82
CA GLU A 36 17.03 -2.22 0.78
C GLU A 36 15.55 -2.48 0.47
N LEU A 37 15.14 -3.76 0.50
CA LEU A 37 13.74 -4.13 0.36
C LEU A 37 12.93 -3.62 1.56
N MET A 38 13.45 -3.78 2.78
CA MET A 38 12.78 -3.25 3.97
C MET A 38 12.63 -1.72 3.92
N ASP A 39 13.64 -1.01 3.45
CA ASP A 39 13.59 0.45 3.29
C ASP A 39 12.59 0.88 2.23
N TYR A 40 12.54 0.17 1.10
CA TYR A 40 11.50 0.38 0.09
C TYR A 40 10.10 0.17 0.68
N LEU A 41 9.86 -0.90 1.42
CA LEU A 41 8.54 -1.22 1.98
C LEU A 41 8.08 -0.23 3.06
N LYS A 42 8.99 0.52 3.70
CA LYS A 42 8.63 1.61 4.62
C LYS A 42 8.02 2.83 3.90
N VAL A 43 8.30 2.97 2.60
CA VAL A 43 7.83 4.07 1.75
C VAL A 43 6.75 3.60 0.78
N ALA A 44 6.78 2.33 0.36
CA ALA A 44 5.78 1.74 -0.51
C ALA A 44 4.39 1.82 0.14
N GLY A 45 3.43 2.37 -0.60
CA GLY A 45 2.06 2.58 -0.11
C GLY A 45 1.83 3.92 0.60
N GLN A 46 2.83 4.79 0.70
CA GLN A 46 2.60 6.19 1.07
C GLN A 46 1.61 6.83 0.09
N PRO A 47 0.59 7.55 0.58
CA PRO A 47 -0.19 8.43 -0.29
C PRO A 47 0.78 9.40 -0.99
N VAL A 48 0.48 9.73 -2.24
CA VAL A 48 1.28 10.68 -3.03
C VAL A 48 1.51 11.93 -2.18
N GLN A 49 2.77 12.26 -1.91
CA GLN A 49 3.09 13.40 -1.06
C GLN A 49 2.72 14.70 -1.80
N GLY A 50 1.82 15.48 -1.19
CA GLY A 50 1.38 16.78 -1.70
C GLY A 50 -0.09 16.80 -2.11
N PRO A 51 -0.62 17.98 -2.45
CA PRO A 51 -1.95 18.09 -3.03
C PRO A 51 -2.00 17.29 -4.33
N TRP A 52 -3.15 16.69 -4.64
CA TRP A 52 -3.40 16.10 -5.94
C TRP A 52 -3.02 17.11 -7.05
N PRO A 53 -2.45 16.67 -8.18
CA PRO A 53 -2.24 17.55 -9.31
C PRO A 53 -3.53 18.30 -9.65
N PRO A 54 -3.48 19.58 -10.05
CA PRO A 54 -4.69 20.42 -10.22
C PRO A 54 -5.74 19.84 -11.19
N HIS A 55 -5.31 18.94 -12.08
CA HIS A 55 -6.15 18.27 -13.06
C HIS A 55 -6.74 16.93 -12.56
N GLN A 56 -6.32 16.45 -11.40
CA GLN A 56 -6.79 15.20 -10.80
C GLN A 56 -7.73 15.50 -9.64
N GLN A 57 -8.86 14.83 -9.62
CA GLN A 57 -9.75 14.84 -8.46
C GLN A 57 -9.49 13.58 -7.62
N PRO A 58 -9.60 13.66 -6.28
CA PRO A 58 -9.59 12.48 -5.44
C PRO A 58 -10.60 11.46 -5.96
N ARG A 59 -10.21 10.18 -5.98
CA ARG A 59 -11.16 9.10 -6.25
C ARG A 59 -12.26 9.14 -5.18
N PRO A 60 -13.55 9.10 -5.54
CA PRO A 60 -14.63 8.92 -4.57
C PRO A 60 -14.42 7.64 -3.76
N ASP A 61 -14.69 7.70 -2.45
CA ASP A 61 -14.65 6.50 -1.63
C ASP A 61 -15.69 5.48 -2.15
N PRO A 62 -15.32 4.20 -2.31
CA PRO A 62 -16.26 3.19 -2.77
C PRO A 62 -17.33 2.95 -1.70
N ASP A 63 -18.60 2.85 -2.12
CA ASP A 63 -19.67 2.32 -1.27
C ASP A 63 -19.66 0.78 -1.29
N ALA A 64 -20.47 0.16 -0.43
CA ALA A 64 -20.50 -1.30 -0.29
C ALA A 64 -20.93 -2.02 -1.58
N ASP A 65 -21.66 -1.33 -2.47
CA ASP A 65 -22.17 -1.87 -3.72
C ASP A 65 -21.32 -1.46 -4.94
N SER A 66 -20.24 -0.71 -4.70
CA SER A 66 -19.37 -0.16 -5.75
C SER A 66 -18.51 -1.25 -6.36
N GLY A 67 -18.86 -1.64 -7.59
CA GLY A 67 -18.01 -2.46 -8.45
C GLY A 67 -16.86 -1.66 -9.09
N PRO A 68 -15.86 -2.34 -9.69
CA PRO A 68 -14.81 -1.68 -10.45
C PRO A 68 -15.39 -0.93 -11.66
N VAL A 69 -15.02 0.35 -11.82
CA VAL A 69 -15.40 1.19 -12.96
C VAL A 69 -14.26 1.22 -13.98
N ALA A 70 -14.51 0.78 -15.21
CA ALA A 70 -13.56 0.92 -16.30
C ALA A 70 -13.47 2.39 -16.73
N VAL A 71 -12.26 2.96 -16.68
CA VAL A 71 -11.99 4.32 -17.17
C VAL A 71 -11.51 4.22 -18.62
N PRO A 72 -12.24 4.75 -19.61
CA PRO A 72 -11.82 4.70 -21.01
C PRO A 72 -10.61 5.61 -21.26
N ASP A 73 -9.73 5.18 -22.17
CA ASP A 73 -8.60 5.98 -22.63
C ASP A 73 -9.12 7.13 -23.52
N PRO A 74 -8.84 8.41 -23.19
CA PRO A 74 -9.30 9.55 -23.98
C PRO A 74 -8.80 9.53 -25.44
N GLU A 75 -7.66 8.90 -25.72
CA GLU A 75 -7.08 8.82 -27.06
C GLU A 75 -7.68 7.69 -27.92
N SER A 76 -8.63 6.92 -27.40
CA SER A 76 -9.25 5.79 -28.11
C SER A 76 -10.41 6.18 -29.04
N ARG A 77 -10.63 7.47 -29.30
CA ARG A 77 -11.80 8.00 -30.02
C ARG A 77 -11.49 8.57 -31.40
#